data_AF-A0A356KVM6-F1
#
_entry.id   AF-A0A356KVM6-F1
#
_cell.length_a   1.000
_cell.length_b   1.000
_cell.length_c   1.000
_cell.angle_alpha   90.00
_cell.angle_beta   90.00
_cell.angle_gamma   90.00
#
_symmetry.space_group_name_H-M   'P 1'
#
loop_
_entity.id
_entity.type
_entity.pdbx_description
1 polymer ?
#
loop_
_entity_poly.entity_id
_entity_poly.type
_entity_poly.pdbx_seq_one_letter_code
_entity_poly.pdbx_strand_id
1 'polypeptide(L)'
;MKTITTKTLFAALAALLLTAPARADEFKDFLRKFNATQNSWERKALLGELDPTNKKSMKVLNAVLEQPMFDWYMRQGAIDVLAQCSDADVIKKLEKVKGNKDPLLAEAYCMAFGKSGNTERVPWMLECLESKKEIVRRAAAIALRGVPDKRAVPKLIEAWENEDKFTVWVHILESLEKITHQKDMPNVQAWRDWWTVNQDSFEIGPPPKEAEESKSGDVIKTRVRGTNLTMRSRGKGLPLLVLPDYGMEQDYLETYLRNLEDTNQILYMRLPGVNDFVDPPLQKPANLPQPYYPLERIGDAFEELQKQLVKEGKIKGKFAILAHGISCWIAMKFAEKHPKAVRRMILIGAHSGNKAAGEGIERIVRTGQKRADLEMEHYGKSRQFDGQKYGYQAQGEDERWALDRKSFTVKFGDHRNLEIGRLYGPLEGVVKKVDEQRAAKVAAYARPMGGCFIPEFSLFKLGKRPVPTLVMIGRGSIEASPEDAQQISKFYGKYGKLFMFKRSGDMPFIEENERFVKIVRKWLGG
;
A
#
# COMPACT_ATOMS: atom_id res chain seq x y z
N MET A 1 -14.65 -15.57 11.39
CA MET A 1 -13.66 -15.33 12.46
C MET A 1 -14.41 -15.12 13.76
N LYS A 2 -14.17 -15.95 14.79
CA LYS A 2 -14.75 -15.75 16.13
C LYS A 2 -14.20 -14.44 16.70
N THR A 3 -15.09 -13.63 17.27
CA THR A 3 -14.80 -12.34 17.90
C THR A 3 -13.86 -12.56 19.10
N ILE A 4 -12.66 -11.97 19.05
CA ILE A 4 -11.72 -11.94 20.18
C ILE A 4 -12.11 -10.70 20.99
N THR A 5 -12.66 -10.91 22.18
CA THR A 5 -12.98 -9.82 23.11
C THR A 5 -11.72 -9.40 23.88
N THR A 6 -11.72 -8.22 24.50
CA THR A 6 -10.67 -7.79 25.46
C THR A 6 -10.39 -8.84 26.54
N LYS A 7 -11.39 -9.63 26.95
CA LYS A 7 -11.22 -10.79 27.85
C LYS A 7 -10.35 -11.90 27.26
N THR A 8 -10.35 -12.07 25.94
CA THR A 8 -9.58 -13.11 25.24
C THR A 8 -8.12 -12.69 25.01
N LEU A 9 -7.87 -11.38 24.82
CA LEU A 9 -6.52 -10.78 24.80
C LEU A 9 -5.83 -10.96 26.17
N PHE A 10 -6.57 -10.68 27.26
CA PHE A 10 -6.12 -10.93 28.63
C PHE A 10 -5.81 -12.41 28.86
N ALA A 11 -6.70 -13.33 28.44
CA ALA A 11 -6.46 -14.76 28.57
C ALA A 11 -5.24 -15.25 27.77
N ALA A 12 -5.00 -14.74 26.56
CA ALA A 12 -3.85 -15.14 25.75
C ALA A 12 -2.51 -14.64 26.31
N LEU A 13 -2.44 -13.38 26.77
CA LEU A 13 -1.25 -12.81 27.40
C LEU A 13 -1.04 -13.34 28.84
N ALA A 14 -2.11 -13.58 29.60
CA ALA A 14 -2.05 -14.12 30.96
C ALA A 14 -1.76 -15.64 30.99
N ALA A 15 -2.28 -16.42 30.03
CA ALA A 15 -1.99 -17.86 29.94
C ALA A 15 -0.51 -18.16 29.66
N LEU A 16 0.26 -17.18 29.18
CA LEU A 16 1.69 -17.33 28.95
C LEU A 16 2.52 -17.35 30.25
N LEU A 17 1.96 -17.10 31.44
CA LEU A 17 2.76 -16.79 32.63
C LEU A 17 2.21 -17.35 33.96
N LEU A 18 2.46 -18.63 34.22
CA LEU A 18 2.54 -19.15 35.59
C LEU A 18 4.03 -19.33 35.93
N THR A 19 4.57 -18.48 36.82
CA THR A 19 5.50 -18.77 37.95
C THR A 19 6.45 -17.60 38.33
N ALA A 20 6.38 -17.26 39.62
CA ALA A 20 7.38 -16.70 40.56
C ALA A 20 7.88 -15.23 40.51
N PRO A 21 8.23 -14.63 41.68
CA PRO A 21 8.19 -13.19 41.92
C PRO A 21 9.55 -12.50 42.20
N ALA A 22 9.65 -11.25 41.75
CA ALA A 22 10.47 -10.13 42.24
C ALA A 22 10.42 -8.98 41.20
N ARG A 23 10.45 -9.32 39.90
CA ARG A 23 10.01 -8.47 38.75
C ARG A 23 8.53 -8.70 38.37
N ALA A 24 7.75 -9.17 39.34
CA ALA A 24 6.36 -9.51 39.11
C ALA A 24 5.51 -8.24 38.94
N ASP A 25 5.85 -7.16 39.63
CA ASP A 25 4.93 -6.03 39.77
C ASP A 25 5.04 -5.03 38.62
N GLU A 26 6.24 -4.74 38.09
CA GLU A 26 6.41 -3.96 36.85
C GLU A 26 5.76 -4.66 35.65
N PHE A 27 5.95 -5.98 35.53
CA PHE A 27 5.37 -6.73 34.41
C PHE A 27 3.85 -6.91 34.55
N LYS A 28 3.34 -7.09 35.78
CA LYS A 28 1.90 -7.03 36.05
C LYS A 28 1.34 -5.64 35.75
N ASP A 29 2.09 -4.57 36.04
CA ASP A 29 1.70 -3.21 35.74
C ASP A 29 1.63 -2.96 34.23
N PHE A 30 2.62 -3.41 33.45
CA PHE A 30 2.57 -3.42 31.99
C PHE A 30 1.30 -4.13 31.50
N LEU A 31 1.05 -5.36 31.95
CA LEU A 31 -0.14 -6.12 31.52
C LEU A 31 -1.43 -5.39 31.92
N ARG A 32 -1.48 -4.79 33.11
CA ARG A 32 -2.63 -4.00 33.56
C ARG A 32 -2.88 -2.81 32.65
N LYS A 33 -1.86 -1.99 32.38
CA LYS A 33 -1.93 -0.81 31.51
C LYS A 33 -2.29 -1.19 30.07
N PHE A 34 -1.61 -2.18 29.51
CA PHE A 34 -1.79 -2.64 28.12
C PHE A 34 -3.23 -3.12 27.86
N ASN A 35 -3.84 -3.79 28.84
CA ASN A 35 -5.22 -4.27 28.74
C ASN A 35 -6.26 -3.21 29.10
N ALA A 36 -5.90 -2.18 29.89
CA ALA A 36 -6.81 -1.11 30.28
C ALA A 36 -7.13 -0.17 29.11
N THR A 37 -6.17 0.06 28.21
CA THR A 37 -6.37 0.92 27.04
C THR A 37 -6.91 0.15 25.82
N GLN A 38 -7.75 0.81 25.02
CA GLN A 38 -8.14 0.38 23.67
C GLN A 38 -7.37 1.12 22.56
N ASN A 39 -6.67 2.20 22.91
CA ASN A 39 -5.96 3.05 21.98
C ASN A 39 -4.68 2.36 21.53
N SER A 40 -4.48 2.21 20.23
CA SER A 40 -3.33 1.45 19.77
C SER A 40 -2.01 2.25 19.90
N TRP A 41 -2.03 3.58 19.86
CA TRP A 41 -0.82 4.39 20.09
C TRP A 41 -0.30 4.22 21.52
N GLU A 42 -1.18 4.21 22.53
CA GLU A 42 -0.82 3.90 23.92
C GLU A 42 -0.28 2.47 24.08
N ARG A 43 -0.92 1.48 23.45
CA ARG A 43 -0.40 0.10 23.43
C ARG A 43 0.97 0.00 22.78
N LYS A 44 1.20 0.71 21.68
CA LYS A 44 2.50 0.76 21.01
C LYS A 44 3.56 1.44 21.88
N ALA A 45 3.21 2.53 22.58
CA ALA A 45 4.09 3.20 23.52
C ALA A 45 4.52 2.25 24.64
N LEU A 46 3.57 1.51 25.24
CA LEU A 46 3.86 0.49 26.25
C LEU A 46 4.76 -0.64 25.71
N LEU A 47 4.59 -1.07 24.45
CA LEU A 47 5.53 -2.02 23.84
C LEU A 47 6.94 -1.44 23.76
N GLY A 48 7.06 -0.14 23.47
CA GLY A 48 8.33 0.59 23.41
C GLY A 48 9.13 0.58 24.73
N GLU A 49 8.46 0.38 25.87
CA GLU A 49 9.10 0.28 27.20
C GLU A 49 9.70 -1.11 27.48
N LEU A 50 9.44 -2.11 26.62
CA LEU A 50 9.90 -3.47 26.84
C LEU A 50 11.39 -3.63 26.54
N ASP A 51 12.13 -4.13 27.52
CA ASP A 51 13.54 -4.51 27.36
C ASP A 51 13.69 -5.93 26.77
N PRO A 52 14.22 -6.09 25.54
CA PRO A 52 14.40 -7.39 24.89
C PRO A 52 15.47 -8.29 25.54
N THR A 53 16.26 -7.82 26.50
CA THR A 53 17.14 -8.71 27.29
C THR A 53 16.35 -9.50 28.35
N ASN A 54 15.16 -9.00 28.73
CA ASN A 54 14.28 -9.66 29.68
C ASN A 54 13.45 -10.77 29.02
N LYS A 55 13.53 -11.99 29.59
CA LYS A 55 12.81 -13.17 29.07
C LYS A 55 11.29 -12.99 28.97
N LYS A 56 10.64 -12.28 29.91
CA LYS A 56 9.19 -12.03 29.88
C LYS A 56 8.82 -11.02 28.80
N SER A 57 9.59 -9.93 28.70
CA SER A 57 9.43 -8.92 27.64
C SER A 57 9.59 -9.55 26.24
N MET A 58 10.64 -10.35 26.02
CA MET A 58 10.80 -11.08 24.75
C MET A 58 9.64 -12.02 24.43
N LYS A 59 9.05 -12.66 25.43
CA LYS A 59 7.87 -13.51 25.25
C LYS A 59 6.66 -12.70 24.78
N VAL A 60 6.49 -11.48 25.31
CA VAL A 60 5.44 -10.56 24.85
C VAL A 60 5.71 -10.08 23.43
N LEU A 61 6.94 -9.63 23.14
CA LEU A 61 7.31 -9.18 21.80
C LEU A 61 7.03 -10.28 20.77
N ASN A 62 7.47 -11.51 21.02
CA ASN A 62 7.19 -12.64 20.11
C ASN A 62 5.69 -12.93 19.98
N ALA A 63 4.94 -12.89 21.08
CA ALA A 63 3.49 -13.07 21.02
C ALA A 63 2.81 -11.98 20.17
N VAL A 64 3.26 -10.72 20.27
CA VAL A 64 2.76 -9.63 19.42
C VAL A 64 3.06 -9.88 17.94
N LEU A 65 4.23 -10.43 17.62
CA LEU A 65 4.65 -10.71 16.25
C LEU A 65 3.90 -11.87 15.58
N GLU A 66 3.48 -12.87 16.35
CA GLU A 66 2.92 -14.13 15.83
C GLU A 66 1.39 -14.23 15.94
N GLN A 67 0.80 -13.64 16.97
CA GLN A 67 -0.61 -13.90 17.29
C GLN A 67 -1.55 -13.19 16.30
N PRO A 68 -2.58 -13.88 15.76
CA PRO A 68 -3.46 -13.32 14.74
C PRO A 68 -4.29 -12.10 15.13
N MET A 69 -4.35 -11.77 16.43
CA MET A 69 -5.15 -10.66 16.93
C MET A 69 -4.43 -9.30 16.81
N PHE A 70 -3.11 -9.30 16.65
CA PHE A 70 -2.33 -8.08 16.49
C PHE A 70 -2.21 -7.72 15.03
N ASP A 71 -2.63 -6.50 14.69
CA ASP A 71 -2.49 -5.96 13.36
C ASP A 71 -1.04 -5.54 13.07
N TRP A 72 -0.80 -5.09 11.84
CA TRP A 72 0.51 -4.68 11.36
C TRP A 72 1.14 -3.57 12.23
N TYR A 73 0.33 -2.69 12.84
CA TYR A 73 0.83 -1.57 13.63
C TYR A 73 1.39 -2.04 14.98
N MET A 74 0.70 -2.96 15.64
CA MET A 74 1.20 -3.64 16.84
C MET A 74 2.46 -4.47 16.54
N ARG A 75 2.46 -5.24 15.45
CA ARG A 75 3.63 -6.00 15.01
C ARG A 75 4.82 -5.07 14.73
N GLN A 76 4.59 -3.94 14.06
CA GLN A 76 5.61 -2.93 13.82
C GLN A 76 6.16 -2.34 15.13
N GLY A 77 5.32 -2.13 16.16
CA GLY A 77 5.77 -1.72 17.49
C GLY A 77 6.78 -2.69 18.11
N ALA A 78 6.52 -3.99 18.04
CA ALA A 78 7.47 -5.00 18.51
C ALA A 78 8.75 -5.07 17.64
N ILE A 79 8.63 -4.89 16.33
CA ILE A 79 9.79 -4.77 15.41
C ILE A 79 10.65 -3.56 15.77
N ASP A 80 10.04 -2.42 16.12
CA ASP A 80 10.75 -1.19 16.48
C ASP A 80 11.62 -1.39 17.72
N VAL A 81 11.11 -2.10 18.73
CA VAL A 81 11.86 -2.46 19.95
C VAL A 81 13.06 -3.35 19.60
N LEU A 82 12.83 -4.40 18.81
CA LEU A 82 13.89 -5.32 18.41
C LEU A 82 14.95 -4.66 17.51
N ALA A 83 14.55 -3.71 16.65
CA ALA A 83 15.47 -2.98 15.78
C ALA A 83 16.43 -2.06 16.53
N GLN A 84 16.07 -1.63 17.75
CA GLN A 84 16.91 -0.81 18.62
C GLN A 84 17.81 -1.63 19.54
N CYS A 85 17.67 -2.96 19.55
CA CYS A 85 18.46 -3.84 20.40
C CYS A 85 19.88 -4.01 19.85
N SER A 86 20.88 -3.73 20.68
CA SER A 86 22.31 -3.95 20.39
C SER A 86 22.93 -5.09 21.21
N ASP A 87 22.15 -5.77 22.05
CA ASP A 87 22.62 -6.87 22.89
C ASP A 87 22.98 -8.10 22.04
N ALA A 88 24.25 -8.51 22.09
CA ALA A 88 24.78 -9.58 21.25
C ALA A 88 24.12 -10.93 21.53
N ASP A 89 23.71 -11.20 22.77
CA ASP A 89 23.08 -12.47 23.13
C ASP A 89 21.62 -12.54 22.67
N VAL A 90 20.90 -11.42 22.73
CA VAL A 90 19.58 -11.29 22.11
C VAL A 90 19.71 -11.50 20.60
N ILE A 91 20.60 -10.77 19.92
CA ILE A 91 20.81 -10.89 18.47
C ILE A 91 21.14 -12.34 18.07
N LYS A 92 22.08 -13.00 18.76
CA LYS A 92 22.41 -14.42 18.53
C LYS A 92 21.21 -15.35 18.72
N LYS A 93 20.27 -15.02 19.61
CA LYS A 93 19.03 -15.79 19.78
C LYS A 93 18.05 -15.54 18.63
N LEU A 94 17.92 -14.30 18.16
CA LEU A 94 17.08 -13.98 17.00
C LEU A 94 17.57 -14.70 15.74
N GLU A 95 18.89 -14.75 15.51
CA GLU A 95 19.50 -15.41 14.36
C GLU A 95 19.33 -16.94 14.34
N LYS A 96 19.03 -17.55 15.49
CA LYS A 96 18.70 -18.98 15.58
C LYS A 96 17.31 -19.31 15.03
N VAL A 97 16.43 -18.33 14.86
CA VAL A 97 15.10 -18.55 14.27
C VAL A 97 15.27 -19.04 12.84
N LYS A 98 14.65 -20.18 12.54
CA LYS A 98 14.67 -20.78 11.21
C LYS A 98 13.40 -20.41 10.48
N GLY A 99 13.51 -19.59 9.43
CA GLY A 99 12.34 -19.07 8.70
C GLY A 99 11.38 -20.10 8.15
N ASN A 100 11.83 -21.35 7.94
CA ASN A 100 10.97 -22.45 7.54
C ASN A 100 10.06 -22.99 8.66
N LYS A 101 10.48 -22.86 9.93
CA LYS A 101 9.74 -23.30 11.12
C LYS A 101 8.85 -22.18 11.67
N ASP A 102 9.41 -20.98 11.81
CA ASP A 102 8.75 -19.85 12.47
C ASP A 102 8.70 -18.62 11.52
N PRO A 103 7.92 -18.68 10.43
CA PRO A 103 7.98 -17.67 9.37
C PRO A 103 7.56 -16.27 9.80
N LEU A 104 6.64 -16.13 10.77
CA LEU A 104 6.20 -14.82 11.25
C LEU A 104 7.27 -14.13 12.11
N LEU A 105 8.00 -14.90 12.92
CA LEU A 105 9.16 -14.38 13.66
C LEU A 105 10.30 -14.05 12.71
N ALA A 106 10.60 -14.94 11.76
CA ALA A 106 11.64 -14.67 10.77
C ALA A 106 11.33 -13.44 9.90
N GLU A 107 10.08 -13.26 9.45
CA GLU A 107 9.62 -12.03 8.79
C GLU A 107 9.93 -10.81 9.66
N ALA A 108 9.46 -10.82 10.91
CA ALA A 108 9.60 -9.69 11.82
C ALA A 108 11.06 -9.37 12.19
N TYR A 109 11.87 -10.39 12.48
CA TYR A 109 13.28 -10.22 12.83
C TYR A 109 14.09 -9.73 11.64
N CYS A 110 13.77 -10.20 10.43
CA CYS A 110 14.36 -9.69 9.21
C CYS A 110 14.05 -8.21 9.00
N MET A 111 12.79 -7.82 9.22
CA MET A 111 12.40 -6.40 9.17
C MET A 111 13.09 -5.57 10.27
N ALA A 112 13.27 -6.13 11.47
CA ALA A 112 13.99 -5.47 12.57
C ALA A 112 15.48 -5.25 12.23
N PHE A 113 16.15 -6.26 11.68
CA PHE A 113 17.53 -6.13 11.20
C PHE A 113 17.65 -5.12 10.06
N GLY A 114 16.74 -5.15 9.08
CA GLY A 114 16.68 -4.15 8.02
C GLY A 114 16.52 -2.72 8.54
N LYS A 115 15.69 -2.54 9.58
CA LYS A 115 15.44 -1.24 10.22
C LYS A 115 16.61 -0.79 11.11
N SER A 116 17.36 -1.72 11.70
CA SER A 116 18.50 -1.40 12.57
C SER A 116 19.65 -0.70 11.83
N GLY A 117 19.77 -0.91 10.51
CA GLY A 117 20.90 -0.41 9.72
C GLY A 117 22.19 -1.21 9.92
N ASN A 118 22.17 -2.29 10.71
CA ASN A 118 23.37 -3.06 11.03
C ASN A 118 23.76 -4.01 9.89
N THR A 119 24.83 -3.66 9.17
CA THR A 119 25.38 -4.44 8.04
C THR A 119 25.96 -5.80 8.46
N GLU A 120 26.28 -6.01 9.74
CA GLU A 120 26.72 -7.32 10.24
C GLU A 120 25.63 -8.38 10.15
N ARG A 121 24.36 -7.98 10.03
CA ARG A 121 23.21 -8.89 9.93
C ARG A 121 22.88 -9.28 8.49
N VAL A 122 23.58 -8.70 7.50
CA VAL A 122 23.40 -9.02 6.08
C VAL A 122 23.51 -10.51 5.80
N PRO A 123 24.52 -11.26 6.29
CA PRO A 123 24.61 -12.70 6.04
C PRO A 123 23.33 -13.47 6.41
N TRP A 124 22.72 -13.18 7.56
CA TRP A 124 21.48 -13.83 7.97
C TRP A 124 20.29 -13.44 7.07
N MET A 125 20.21 -12.16 6.65
CA MET A 125 19.19 -11.73 5.69
C MET A 125 19.36 -12.40 4.32
N LEU A 126 20.60 -12.66 3.89
CA LEU A 126 20.87 -13.42 2.66
C LEU A 126 20.40 -14.88 2.78
N GLU A 127 20.61 -15.55 3.92
CA GLU A 127 20.03 -16.88 4.17
C GLU A 127 18.50 -16.86 4.11
N CYS A 128 17.86 -15.79 4.57
CA CYS A 128 16.40 -15.65 4.51
C CYS A 128 15.85 -15.54 3.07
N LEU A 129 16.64 -15.08 2.08
CA LEU A 129 16.26 -15.12 0.67
C LEU A 129 16.06 -16.55 0.16
N GLU A 130 16.70 -17.55 0.78
CA GLU A 130 16.64 -18.96 0.38
C GLU A 130 15.50 -19.73 1.10
N SER A 131 14.68 -19.03 1.90
CA SER A 131 13.58 -19.64 2.66
C SER A 131 12.51 -20.25 1.75
N LYS A 132 11.92 -21.39 2.17
CA LYS A 132 10.74 -21.98 1.48
C LYS A 132 9.46 -21.17 1.72
N LYS A 133 9.49 -20.18 2.62
CA LYS A 133 8.35 -19.35 2.98
C LYS A 133 8.45 -18.00 2.27
N GLU A 134 7.52 -17.74 1.36
CA GLU A 134 7.42 -16.50 0.57
C GLU A 134 7.53 -15.23 1.44
N ILE A 135 6.83 -15.22 2.59
CA ILE A 135 6.81 -14.07 3.51
C ILE A 135 8.21 -13.73 4.07
N VAL A 136 9.06 -14.75 4.26
CA VAL A 136 10.44 -14.57 4.76
C VAL A 136 11.35 -14.08 3.64
N ARG A 137 11.24 -14.64 2.43
CA ARG A 137 12.01 -14.17 1.26
C ARG A 137 11.68 -12.72 0.92
N ARG A 138 10.39 -12.37 0.96
CA ARG A 138 9.91 -10.99 0.79
C ARG A 138 10.52 -10.05 1.84
N ALA A 139 10.48 -10.43 3.12
CA ALA A 139 11.05 -9.63 4.20
C ALA A 139 12.56 -9.44 4.03
N ALA A 140 13.29 -10.47 3.61
CA ALA A 140 14.71 -10.39 3.29
C ALA A 140 15.01 -9.41 2.17
N ALA A 141 14.29 -9.50 1.05
CA ALA A 141 14.43 -8.55 -0.05
C ALA A 141 14.18 -7.10 0.41
N ILE A 142 13.11 -6.86 1.20
CA ILE A 142 12.80 -5.54 1.74
C ILE A 142 13.88 -5.05 2.72
N ALA A 143 14.34 -5.91 3.64
CA ALA A 143 15.31 -5.57 4.66
C ALA A 143 16.67 -5.20 4.06
N LEU A 144 17.13 -5.96 3.05
CA LEU A 144 18.37 -5.67 2.31
C LEU A 144 18.33 -4.33 1.57
N ARG A 145 17.14 -3.81 1.24
CA ARG A 145 16.99 -2.44 0.73
C ARG A 145 17.37 -1.37 1.76
N GLY A 146 17.05 -1.65 3.02
CA GLY A 146 17.28 -0.74 4.15
C GLY A 146 18.73 -0.75 4.63
N VAL A 147 19.50 -1.79 4.26
CA VAL A 147 20.89 -1.99 4.63
C VAL A 147 21.71 -2.27 3.37
N PRO A 148 22.01 -1.24 2.55
CA PRO A 148 22.76 -1.43 1.32
C PRO A 148 24.12 -2.09 1.59
N ASP A 149 24.33 -3.25 0.97
CA ASP A 149 25.56 -4.03 1.09
C ASP A 149 25.90 -4.70 -0.25
N LYS A 150 27.14 -4.58 -0.70
CA LYS A 150 27.59 -5.11 -2.00
C LYS A 150 27.37 -6.61 -2.10
N ARG A 151 27.47 -7.35 -0.99
CA ARG A 151 27.22 -8.80 -0.92
C ARG A 151 25.79 -9.17 -1.29
N ALA A 152 24.84 -8.24 -1.14
CA ALA A 152 23.45 -8.48 -1.47
C ALA A 152 23.17 -8.51 -2.97
N VAL A 153 23.95 -7.80 -3.80
CA VAL A 153 23.69 -7.68 -5.25
C VAL A 153 23.65 -9.04 -5.97
N PRO A 154 24.72 -9.88 -5.94
CA PRO A 154 24.69 -11.17 -6.62
C PRO A 154 23.63 -12.11 -6.04
N LYS A 155 23.38 -12.05 -4.72
CA LYS A 155 22.40 -12.90 -4.04
C LYS A 155 20.96 -12.52 -4.34
N LEU A 156 20.67 -11.23 -4.51
CA LEU A 156 19.38 -10.75 -4.98
C LEU A 156 19.15 -11.16 -6.44
N ILE A 157 20.16 -11.09 -7.30
CA ILE A 157 20.07 -11.58 -8.68
C ILE A 157 19.77 -13.09 -8.69
N GLU A 158 20.55 -13.90 -7.97
CA GLU A 158 20.35 -15.36 -7.84
C GLU A 158 18.95 -15.70 -7.29
N ALA A 159 18.48 -14.96 -6.29
CA ALA A 159 17.14 -15.15 -5.72
C ALA A 159 16.04 -14.85 -6.74
N TRP A 160 16.19 -13.81 -7.57
CA TRP A 160 15.20 -13.50 -8.61
C TRP A 160 15.15 -14.58 -9.70
N GLU A 161 16.29 -15.15 -10.10
CA GLU A 161 16.34 -16.22 -11.12
C GLU A 161 15.46 -17.42 -10.76
N ASN A 162 15.30 -17.68 -9.47
CA ASN A 162 14.57 -18.81 -8.93
C ASN A 162 13.21 -18.42 -8.30
N GLU A 163 12.73 -17.19 -8.53
CA GLU A 163 11.51 -16.67 -7.91
C GLU A 163 10.36 -16.51 -8.90
N ASP A 164 9.28 -17.27 -8.68
CA ASP A 164 8.04 -17.16 -9.45
C ASP A 164 7.04 -16.17 -8.81
N LYS A 165 7.18 -15.88 -7.51
CA LYS A 165 6.28 -15.00 -6.77
C LYS A 165 6.58 -13.54 -7.03
N PHE A 166 5.63 -12.89 -7.70
CA PHE A 166 5.63 -11.44 -7.91
C PHE A 166 5.88 -10.64 -6.64
N THR A 167 5.18 -11.01 -5.58
CA THR A 167 5.25 -10.41 -4.25
C THR A 167 6.62 -10.52 -3.58
N VAL A 168 7.56 -11.29 -4.14
CA VAL A 168 8.94 -11.36 -3.69
C VAL A 168 9.86 -10.68 -4.70
N TRP A 169 9.80 -11.07 -5.98
CA TRP A 169 10.74 -10.55 -6.96
C TRP A 169 10.62 -9.05 -7.18
N VAL A 170 9.42 -8.47 -7.04
CA VAL A 170 9.24 -7.01 -7.15
C VAL A 170 10.08 -6.26 -6.11
N HIS A 171 10.17 -6.82 -4.90
CA HIS A 171 10.97 -6.22 -3.84
C HIS A 171 12.45 -6.49 -4.03
N ILE A 172 12.83 -7.65 -4.60
CA ILE A 172 14.21 -7.93 -5.01
C ILE A 172 14.67 -6.89 -6.03
N LEU A 173 13.89 -6.66 -7.09
CA LEU A 173 14.18 -5.69 -8.13
C LEU A 173 14.32 -4.27 -7.55
N GLU A 174 13.36 -3.82 -6.75
CA GLU A 174 13.45 -2.50 -6.11
C GLU A 174 14.65 -2.39 -5.13
N SER A 175 15.10 -3.50 -4.54
CA SER A 175 16.32 -3.52 -3.72
C SER A 175 17.58 -3.44 -4.57
N LEU A 176 17.62 -4.14 -5.71
CA LEU A 176 18.68 -3.98 -6.70
C LEU A 176 18.75 -2.53 -7.20
N GLU A 177 17.62 -1.93 -7.58
CA GLU A 177 17.55 -0.53 -8.02
C GLU A 177 18.07 0.43 -6.94
N LYS A 178 17.70 0.17 -5.68
CA LYS A 178 18.13 1.02 -4.56
C LYS A 178 19.63 0.90 -4.26
N ILE A 179 20.18 -0.31 -4.28
CA ILE A 179 21.59 -0.59 -3.93
C ILE A 179 22.51 -0.14 -5.06
N THR A 180 22.11 -0.38 -6.31
CA THR A 180 22.99 -0.20 -7.48
C THR A 180 22.80 1.14 -8.21
N HIS A 181 21.68 1.83 -7.92
CA HIS A 181 21.20 3.00 -8.65
C HIS A 181 20.98 2.76 -10.15
N GLN A 182 20.97 1.51 -10.59
CA GLN A 182 20.53 1.12 -11.92
C GLN A 182 19.01 1.02 -11.94
N LYS A 183 18.42 1.33 -13.09
CA LYS A 183 16.97 1.31 -13.29
C LYS A 183 16.64 0.79 -14.70
N ASP A 184 15.37 0.51 -14.95
CA ASP A 184 14.84 0.10 -16.25
C ASP A 184 15.49 -1.16 -16.87
N MET A 185 16.15 -1.97 -16.05
CA MET A 185 16.66 -3.29 -16.44
C MET A 185 15.47 -4.24 -16.65
N PRO A 186 15.30 -4.82 -17.86
CA PRO A 186 14.04 -5.46 -18.27
C PRO A 186 13.76 -6.82 -17.62
N ASN A 187 14.79 -7.52 -17.16
CA ASN A 187 14.68 -8.85 -16.58
C ASN A 187 15.94 -9.20 -15.77
N VAL A 188 15.90 -10.35 -15.10
CA VAL A 188 17.02 -10.84 -14.27
C VAL A 188 18.30 -11.09 -15.06
N GLN A 189 18.22 -11.48 -16.34
CA GLN A 189 19.40 -11.69 -17.17
C GLN A 189 20.15 -10.37 -17.42
N ALA A 190 19.42 -9.27 -17.69
CA ALA A 190 20.05 -7.95 -17.85
C ALA A 190 20.79 -7.51 -16.57
N TRP A 191 20.24 -7.82 -15.39
CA TRP A 191 20.93 -7.58 -14.12
C TRP A 191 22.18 -8.44 -13.95
N ARG A 192 22.12 -9.72 -14.32
CA ARG A 192 23.27 -10.63 -14.28
C ARG A 192 24.38 -10.16 -15.22
N ASP A 193 24.04 -9.77 -16.44
CA ASP A 193 25.00 -9.28 -17.43
C ASP A 193 25.66 -7.99 -16.93
N TRP A 194 24.85 -7.06 -16.39
CA TRP A 194 25.37 -5.84 -15.76
C TRP A 194 26.32 -6.16 -14.61
N TRP A 195 25.93 -7.06 -13.69
CA TRP A 195 26.77 -7.41 -12.55
C TRP A 195 28.09 -8.08 -12.96
N THR A 196 28.06 -8.95 -13.97
CA THR A 196 29.25 -9.65 -14.47
C THR A 196 30.34 -8.67 -14.91
N VAL A 197 29.94 -7.54 -15.52
CA VAL A 197 30.86 -6.50 -15.99
C VAL A 197 31.29 -5.56 -14.86
N ASN A 198 30.42 -5.29 -13.88
CA ASN A 198 30.62 -4.22 -12.89
C ASN A 198 31.09 -4.71 -11.51
N GLN A 199 31.06 -6.02 -11.22
CA GLN A 199 31.28 -6.56 -9.86
C GLN A 199 32.60 -6.12 -9.21
N ASP A 200 33.69 -6.05 -9.98
CA ASP A 200 35.01 -5.73 -9.44
C ASP A 200 35.14 -4.25 -9.07
N SER A 201 34.54 -3.36 -9.88
CA SER A 201 34.59 -1.91 -9.68
C SER A 201 33.38 -1.33 -8.93
N PHE A 202 32.34 -2.13 -8.67
CA PHE A 202 31.12 -1.63 -8.04
C PHE A 202 31.36 -1.28 -6.57
N GLU A 203 31.01 -0.05 -6.23
CA GLU A 203 30.94 0.46 -4.87
C GLU A 203 29.55 1.03 -4.60
N ILE A 204 29.12 0.99 -3.34
CA ILE A 204 27.85 1.59 -2.95
C ILE A 204 28.05 3.09 -2.90
N GLY A 205 27.44 3.79 -3.86
CA GLY A 205 27.42 5.24 -3.92
C GLY A 205 26.51 5.85 -2.86
N PRO A 206 26.64 7.18 -2.63
CA PRO A 206 25.67 7.90 -1.82
C PRO A 206 24.28 7.82 -2.48
N PRO A 207 23.18 7.89 -1.68
CA PRO A 207 21.85 7.90 -2.25
C PRO A 207 21.70 9.08 -3.24
N PRO A 208 20.92 8.90 -4.32
CA PRO A 208 20.69 9.96 -5.30
C PRO A 208 20.04 11.18 -4.63
N LYS A 209 20.48 12.38 -5.04
CA LYS A 209 19.96 13.66 -4.52
C LYS A 209 18.46 13.82 -4.78
N GLU A 210 17.99 13.36 -5.94
CA GLU A 210 16.59 13.44 -6.34
C GLU A 210 15.96 12.04 -6.41
N ALA A 211 15.10 11.73 -5.44
CA ALA A 211 14.46 10.42 -5.35
C ALA A 211 13.62 10.07 -6.59
N GLU A 212 12.96 11.06 -7.21
CA GLU A 212 12.13 10.83 -8.40
C GLU A 212 12.93 10.49 -9.66
N GLU A 213 14.15 11.03 -9.80
CA GLU A 213 15.03 10.73 -10.93
C GLU A 213 15.60 9.31 -10.87
N SER A 214 15.66 8.74 -9.66
CA SER A 214 16.12 7.37 -9.41
C SER A 214 15.06 6.30 -9.71
N LYS A 215 13.79 6.69 -9.86
CA LYS A 215 12.70 5.75 -10.19
C LYS A 215 12.75 5.35 -11.67
N SER A 216 12.47 4.08 -11.92
CA SER A 216 12.28 3.51 -13.27
C SER A 216 11.15 4.21 -14.04
N GLY A 217 11.27 4.27 -15.36
CA GLY A 217 10.26 4.85 -16.25
C GLY A 217 10.43 6.33 -16.57
N ASP A 218 9.77 6.74 -17.65
CA ASP A 218 9.82 8.11 -18.16
C ASP A 218 8.75 8.99 -17.51
N VAL A 219 9.13 10.17 -17.04
CA VAL A 219 8.17 11.15 -16.52
C VAL A 219 7.64 12.00 -17.66
N ILE A 220 6.33 11.94 -17.88
CA ILE A 220 5.62 12.77 -18.86
C ILE A 220 4.92 13.91 -18.10
N LYS A 221 5.27 15.15 -18.43
CA LYS A 221 4.59 16.37 -18.00
C LYS A 221 4.00 17.05 -19.23
N THR A 222 2.70 17.34 -19.21
CA THR A 222 2.02 18.03 -20.31
C THR A 222 0.89 18.90 -19.78
N ARG A 223 0.36 19.77 -20.64
CA ARG A 223 -0.84 20.56 -20.38
C ARG A 223 -1.85 20.33 -21.49
N VAL A 224 -3.06 19.94 -21.12
CA VAL A 224 -4.20 19.71 -22.03
C VAL A 224 -5.46 20.24 -21.38
N ARG A 225 -6.35 20.89 -22.15
CA ARG A 225 -7.56 21.57 -21.61
C ARG A 225 -7.29 22.44 -20.36
N GLY A 226 -6.15 23.13 -20.36
CA GLY A 226 -5.71 23.97 -19.24
C GLY A 226 -5.43 23.23 -17.93
N THR A 227 -5.24 21.92 -17.98
CA THR A 227 -4.89 21.07 -16.84
C THR A 227 -3.46 20.56 -17.03
N ASN A 228 -2.60 20.82 -16.05
CA ASN A 228 -1.28 20.22 -15.97
C ASN A 228 -1.43 18.75 -15.56
N LEU A 229 -0.90 17.84 -16.36
CA LEU A 229 -0.91 16.41 -16.09
C LEU A 229 0.53 15.92 -15.91
N THR A 230 0.71 15.04 -14.94
CA THR A 230 1.98 14.35 -14.71
C THR A 230 1.72 12.85 -14.60
N MET A 231 2.51 12.06 -15.30
CA MET A 231 2.43 10.61 -15.22
C MET A 231 3.78 9.97 -15.43
N ARG A 232 3.96 8.77 -14.88
CA ARG A 232 5.11 7.92 -15.15
C ARG A 232 4.74 6.86 -16.18
N SER A 233 5.50 6.79 -17.28
CA SER A 233 5.34 5.80 -18.34
C SER A 233 6.32 4.66 -18.14
N ARG A 234 5.82 3.42 -18.13
CA ARG A 234 6.63 2.21 -17.95
C ARG A 234 6.16 1.09 -18.87
N GLY A 235 7.06 0.17 -19.20
CA GLY A 235 6.72 -0.99 -20.03
C GLY A 235 6.50 -0.66 -21.50
N LYS A 236 6.06 -1.66 -22.25
CA LYS A 236 5.82 -1.56 -23.70
C LYS A 236 4.53 -2.30 -24.05
N GLY A 237 3.82 -1.82 -25.09
CA GLY A 237 2.61 -2.50 -25.58
C GLY A 237 1.46 -1.53 -25.79
N LEU A 238 0.23 -2.04 -25.64
CA LEU A 238 -0.97 -1.19 -25.70
C LEU A 238 -1.08 -0.33 -24.43
N PRO A 239 -1.56 0.91 -24.53
CA PRO A 239 -1.51 1.82 -23.39
C PRO A 239 -2.58 1.48 -22.35
N LEU A 240 -2.16 1.48 -21.09
CA LEU A 240 -2.98 1.30 -19.89
C LEU A 240 -2.83 2.53 -19.00
N LEU A 241 -3.84 3.39 -18.96
CA LEU A 241 -3.90 4.53 -18.05
C LEU A 241 -4.34 4.06 -16.67
N VAL A 242 -3.49 4.28 -15.67
CA VAL A 242 -3.71 3.84 -14.29
C VAL A 242 -4.02 5.04 -13.40
N LEU A 243 -5.16 4.98 -12.71
CA LEU A 243 -5.62 6.02 -11.80
C LEU A 243 -5.58 5.51 -10.35
N PRO A 244 -4.79 6.13 -9.45
CA PRO A 244 -4.80 5.79 -8.03
C PRO A 244 -6.13 6.16 -7.38
N ASP A 245 -6.38 5.66 -6.17
CA ASP A 245 -7.54 6.07 -5.39
C ASP A 245 -7.46 7.57 -5.07
N TYR A 246 -8.62 8.20 -4.95
CA TYR A 246 -8.69 9.62 -4.68
C TYR A 246 -8.04 9.91 -3.32
N GLY A 247 -7.12 10.88 -3.28
CA GLY A 247 -6.35 11.17 -2.08
C GLY A 247 -4.99 10.48 -2.01
N MET A 248 -4.71 9.52 -2.90
CA MET A 248 -3.50 8.71 -2.88
C MET A 248 -2.58 9.03 -4.06
N GLU A 249 -1.27 8.96 -3.84
CA GLU A 249 -0.26 8.98 -4.90
C GLU A 249 -0.28 7.70 -5.74
N GLN A 250 0.32 7.74 -6.93
CA GLN A 250 0.38 6.60 -7.85
C GLN A 250 1.36 5.49 -7.44
N ASP A 251 2.33 5.80 -6.56
CA ASP A 251 3.47 4.93 -6.23
C ASP A 251 3.07 3.50 -5.81
N TYR A 252 1.99 3.34 -5.04
CA TYR A 252 1.57 2.01 -4.60
C TYR A 252 1.08 1.12 -5.78
N LEU A 253 0.62 1.71 -6.88
CA LEU A 253 0.30 0.96 -8.09
C LEU A 253 1.56 0.71 -8.94
N GLU A 254 2.53 1.62 -8.92
CA GLU A 254 3.80 1.47 -9.64
C GLU A 254 4.55 0.21 -9.22
N THR A 255 4.58 -0.11 -7.92
CA THR A 255 5.14 -1.38 -7.42
C THR A 255 4.30 -2.56 -7.88
N TYR A 256 2.99 -2.54 -7.65
CA TYR A 256 2.15 -3.74 -7.72
C TYR A 256 1.61 -4.09 -9.11
N LEU A 257 1.83 -3.22 -10.10
CA LEU A 257 1.48 -3.47 -11.50
C LEU A 257 2.72 -3.70 -12.39
N ARG A 258 3.94 -3.81 -11.84
CA ARG A 258 5.17 -4.03 -12.64
C ARG A 258 5.10 -5.25 -13.55
N ASN A 259 4.41 -6.32 -13.14
CA ASN A 259 4.21 -7.52 -13.95
C ASN A 259 3.19 -7.36 -15.09
N LEU A 260 2.60 -6.18 -15.27
CA LEU A 260 1.81 -5.87 -16.47
C LEU A 260 2.62 -5.08 -17.50
N GLU A 261 3.82 -4.60 -17.15
CA GLU A 261 4.68 -3.75 -17.99
C GLU A 261 5.34 -4.51 -19.15
N ASP A 262 5.42 -5.83 -19.06
CA ASP A 262 5.92 -6.73 -20.11
C ASP A 262 5.01 -6.79 -21.34
N THR A 263 3.72 -6.48 -21.15
CA THR A 263 2.65 -6.62 -22.14
C THR A 263 1.88 -5.31 -22.38
N ASN A 264 2.07 -4.32 -21.52
CA ASN A 264 1.39 -3.03 -21.60
C ASN A 264 2.36 -1.89 -21.37
N GLN A 265 2.12 -0.78 -22.06
CA GLN A 265 2.70 0.50 -21.68
C GLN A 265 1.79 1.14 -20.63
N ILE A 266 2.24 1.17 -19.39
CA ILE A 266 1.45 1.66 -18.26
C ILE A 266 1.77 3.13 -18.01
N LEU A 267 0.73 3.95 -17.92
CA LEU A 267 0.79 5.38 -17.59
C LEU A 267 0.22 5.57 -16.19
N TYR A 268 1.09 5.65 -15.18
CA TYR A 268 0.71 5.88 -13.80
C TYR A 268 0.45 7.36 -13.58
N MET A 269 -0.83 7.75 -13.50
CA MET A 269 -1.25 9.15 -13.38
C MET A 269 -1.07 9.65 -11.95
N ARG A 270 -0.28 10.72 -11.78
CA ARG A 270 -0.44 11.59 -10.61
C ARG A 270 -1.70 12.41 -10.87
N LEU A 271 -2.77 12.07 -10.16
CA LEU A 271 -4.04 12.77 -10.34
C LEU A 271 -3.86 14.27 -10.04
N PRO A 272 -4.40 15.16 -10.89
CA PRO A 272 -4.20 16.60 -10.75
C PRO A 272 -4.85 17.12 -9.47
N GLY A 273 -4.14 17.95 -8.71
CA GLY A 273 -4.66 18.71 -7.58
C GLY A 273 -5.27 20.05 -8.04
N VAL A 274 -5.81 20.85 -7.10
CA VAL A 274 -6.47 22.15 -7.42
C VAL A 274 -5.58 23.05 -8.28
N ASN A 275 -4.31 23.16 -7.93
CA ASN A 275 -3.35 24.04 -8.61
C ASN A 275 -2.92 23.54 -9.98
N ASP A 276 -3.20 22.28 -10.31
CA ASP A 276 -2.92 21.74 -11.64
C ASP A 276 -3.97 22.19 -12.67
N PHE A 277 -5.14 22.64 -12.23
CA PHE A 277 -6.16 23.25 -13.09
C PHE A 277 -5.90 24.75 -13.20
N VAL A 278 -5.29 25.17 -14.30
CA VAL A 278 -4.76 26.54 -14.43
C VAL A 278 -5.53 27.42 -15.41
N ASP A 279 -6.22 26.82 -16.38
CA ASP A 279 -6.91 27.60 -17.44
C ASP A 279 -8.27 27.01 -17.86
N PRO A 280 -9.40 27.49 -17.31
CA PRO A 280 -9.45 28.39 -16.16
C PRO A 280 -9.08 27.67 -14.85
N PRO A 281 -8.69 28.40 -13.80
CA PRO A 281 -8.62 27.84 -12.45
C PRO A 281 -9.97 27.30 -11.96
N LEU A 282 -9.96 26.35 -11.03
CA LEU A 282 -11.21 25.85 -10.46
C LEU A 282 -11.89 26.93 -9.62
N GLN A 283 -13.20 27.06 -9.82
CA GLN A 283 -14.03 27.97 -9.05
C GLN A 283 -14.55 27.27 -7.78
N LYS A 284 -14.34 27.91 -6.63
CA LYS A 284 -14.82 27.45 -5.34
C LYS A 284 -16.28 27.90 -5.15
N PRO A 285 -17.24 26.99 -4.92
CA PRO A 285 -18.59 27.36 -4.53
C PRO A 285 -18.61 28.18 -3.22
N ALA A 286 -19.59 29.07 -3.07
CA ALA A 286 -19.69 29.93 -1.88
C ALA A 286 -19.82 29.13 -0.58
N ASN A 287 -20.49 27.99 -0.62
CA ASN A 287 -20.79 27.12 0.52
C ASN A 287 -19.71 26.07 0.84
N LEU A 288 -18.61 26.02 0.08
CA LEU A 288 -17.54 25.04 0.30
C LEU A 288 -16.20 25.72 0.58
N PRO A 289 -15.36 25.14 1.45
CA PRO A 289 -14.01 25.63 1.68
C PRO A 289 -13.06 25.35 0.50
N GLN A 290 -13.47 24.54 -0.47
CA GLN A 290 -12.67 24.11 -1.61
C GLN A 290 -13.56 23.81 -2.85
N PRO A 291 -13.03 23.86 -4.09
CA PRO A 291 -13.79 23.54 -5.30
C PRO A 291 -14.14 22.05 -5.42
N TYR A 292 -15.12 21.72 -6.26
CA TYR A 292 -15.38 20.33 -6.63
C TYR A 292 -14.32 19.80 -7.60
N TYR A 293 -14.05 18.50 -7.52
CA TYR A 293 -13.18 17.82 -8.46
C TYR A 293 -13.85 17.72 -9.84
N PRO A 294 -13.24 18.25 -10.91
CA PRO A 294 -13.94 18.46 -12.18
C PRO A 294 -13.91 17.22 -13.08
N LEU A 295 -14.71 16.20 -12.75
CA LEU A 295 -14.73 14.91 -13.46
C LEU A 295 -14.90 15.05 -14.99
N GLU A 296 -15.76 15.96 -15.43
CA GLU A 296 -15.99 16.30 -16.84
C GLU A 296 -14.71 16.77 -17.54
N ARG A 297 -14.03 17.76 -16.95
CA ARG A 297 -12.81 18.36 -17.51
C ARG A 297 -11.67 17.37 -17.58
N ILE A 298 -11.52 16.51 -16.57
CA ILE A 298 -10.49 15.47 -16.57
C ILE A 298 -10.77 14.45 -17.69
N GLY A 299 -12.03 14.08 -17.91
CA GLY A 299 -12.39 13.23 -19.05
C GLY A 299 -12.00 13.86 -20.39
N ASP A 300 -12.25 15.15 -20.58
CA ASP A 300 -11.83 15.88 -21.79
C ASP A 300 -10.30 15.95 -21.91
N ALA A 301 -9.61 16.22 -20.80
CA ALA A 301 -8.15 16.24 -20.73
C ALA A 301 -7.55 14.88 -21.11
N PHE A 302 -8.12 13.77 -20.67
CA PHE A 302 -7.65 12.43 -21.04
C PHE A 302 -7.86 12.10 -22.52
N GLU A 303 -8.96 12.57 -23.13
CA GLU A 303 -9.18 12.41 -24.56
C GLU A 303 -8.11 13.15 -25.39
N GLU A 304 -7.80 14.39 -25.00
CA GLU A 304 -6.79 15.21 -25.67
C GLU A 304 -5.37 14.70 -25.43
N LEU A 305 -5.06 14.30 -24.19
CA LEU A 305 -3.82 13.62 -23.83
C LEU A 305 -3.59 12.42 -24.74
N GLN A 306 -4.59 11.57 -24.92
CA GLN A 306 -4.48 10.40 -25.79
C GLN A 306 -4.13 10.81 -27.23
N LYS A 307 -4.85 11.78 -27.80
CA LYS A 307 -4.62 12.28 -29.16
C LYS A 307 -3.20 12.84 -29.30
N GLN A 308 -2.77 13.64 -28.33
CA GLN A 308 -1.43 14.21 -28.28
C GLN A 308 -0.36 13.12 -28.23
N LEU A 309 -0.45 12.18 -27.29
CA LEU A 309 0.55 11.12 -27.13
C LEU A 309 0.60 10.17 -28.34
N VAL A 310 -0.53 9.91 -29.01
CA VAL A 310 -0.54 9.16 -30.28
C VAL A 310 0.16 9.94 -31.38
N LYS A 311 -0.12 11.24 -31.52
CA LYS A 311 0.53 12.10 -32.52
C LYS A 311 2.04 12.19 -32.31
N GLU A 312 2.47 12.22 -31.05
CA GLU A 312 3.89 12.24 -30.65
C GLU A 312 4.56 10.85 -30.75
N GLY A 313 3.83 9.79 -31.14
CA GLY A 313 4.36 8.43 -31.21
C GLY A 313 4.68 7.81 -29.84
N LYS A 314 4.26 8.45 -28.74
CA LYS A 314 4.54 8.01 -27.37
C LYS A 314 3.67 6.84 -26.91
N ILE A 315 2.47 6.66 -27.50
CA ILE A 315 1.57 5.53 -27.20
C ILE A 315 0.94 4.96 -28.46
N LYS A 316 0.50 3.70 -28.39
CA LYS A 316 -0.16 2.99 -29.50
C LYS A 316 -1.68 2.93 -29.34
N GLY A 317 -2.37 3.99 -29.76
CA GLY A 317 -3.82 4.01 -29.89
C GLY A 317 -4.57 4.34 -28.60
N LYS A 318 -5.66 3.61 -28.34
CA LYS A 318 -6.65 3.92 -27.29
C LYS A 318 -6.25 3.41 -25.91
N PHE A 319 -6.55 4.17 -24.87
CA PHE A 319 -6.37 3.73 -23.49
C PHE A 319 -7.27 2.55 -23.14
N ALA A 320 -6.70 1.48 -22.58
CA ALA A 320 -7.41 0.80 -21.50
C ALA A 320 -7.23 1.62 -20.22
N ILE A 321 -8.19 1.55 -19.30
CA ILE A 321 -8.16 2.33 -18.06
C ILE A 321 -8.31 1.38 -16.88
N LEU A 322 -7.42 1.49 -15.91
CA LEU A 322 -7.51 0.83 -14.62
C LEU A 322 -7.63 1.91 -13.56
N ALA A 323 -8.75 1.92 -12.83
CA ALA A 323 -9.00 2.88 -11.77
C ALA A 323 -9.30 2.16 -10.46
N HIS A 324 -8.89 2.77 -9.36
CA HIS A 324 -9.09 2.25 -8.01
C HIS A 324 -9.93 3.22 -7.17
N GLY A 325 -10.84 2.67 -6.36
CA GLY A 325 -11.65 3.41 -5.39
C GLY A 325 -12.52 4.49 -6.04
N ILE A 326 -12.51 5.70 -5.47
CA ILE A 326 -13.34 6.83 -5.94
C ILE A 326 -12.92 7.30 -7.34
N SER A 327 -11.65 7.13 -7.72
CA SER A 327 -11.18 7.48 -9.08
C SER A 327 -11.83 6.65 -10.19
N CYS A 328 -12.52 5.55 -9.84
CA CYS A 328 -13.39 4.85 -10.78
C CYS A 328 -14.45 5.77 -11.40
N TRP A 329 -14.87 6.83 -10.70
CA TRP A 329 -15.84 7.80 -11.23
C TRP A 329 -15.27 8.62 -12.39
N ILE A 330 -13.97 8.92 -12.36
CA ILE A 330 -13.27 9.56 -13.48
C ILE A 330 -13.32 8.63 -14.70
N ALA A 331 -13.00 7.34 -14.51
CA ALA A 331 -13.04 6.35 -15.60
C ALA A 331 -14.46 6.17 -16.18
N MET A 332 -15.47 6.04 -15.31
CA MET A 332 -16.87 5.92 -15.71
C MET A 332 -17.34 7.15 -16.49
N LYS A 333 -17.00 8.36 -16.01
CA LYS A 333 -17.38 9.62 -16.65
C LYS A 333 -16.67 9.83 -17.98
N PHE A 334 -15.38 9.51 -18.04
CA PHE A 334 -14.60 9.57 -19.28
C PHE A 334 -15.15 8.59 -20.33
N ALA A 335 -15.49 7.36 -19.94
CA ALA A 335 -16.10 6.40 -20.84
C ALA A 335 -17.53 6.77 -21.28
N GLU A 336 -18.28 7.47 -20.44
CA GLU A 336 -19.61 8.00 -20.80
C GLU A 336 -19.51 9.09 -21.88
N LYS A 337 -18.59 10.04 -21.69
CA LYS A 337 -18.43 11.20 -22.58
C LYS A 337 -17.66 10.86 -23.86
N HIS A 338 -16.61 10.05 -23.74
CA HIS A 338 -15.66 9.73 -24.81
C HIS A 338 -15.50 8.22 -25.04
N PRO A 339 -16.59 7.47 -25.28
CA PRO A 339 -16.54 6.00 -25.38
C PRO A 339 -15.63 5.49 -26.50
N LYS A 340 -15.41 6.30 -27.55
CA LYS A 340 -14.51 5.95 -28.66
C LYS A 340 -13.03 6.04 -28.27
N ALA A 341 -12.67 6.78 -27.23
CA ALA A 341 -11.31 6.87 -26.71
C ALA A 341 -10.97 5.72 -25.74
N VAL A 342 -11.98 5.04 -25.18
CA VAL A 342 -11.76 3.98 -24.18
C VAL A 342 -11.82 2.60 -24.83
N ARG A 343 -10.72 1.85 -24.75
CA ARG A 343 -10.60 0.47 -25.25
C ARG A 343 -11.34 -0.51 -24.33
N ARG A 344 -11.03 -0.47 -23.02
CA ARG A 344 -11.58 -1.32 -21.94
C ARG A 344 -11.42 -0.60 -20.61
N MET A 345 -12.28 -0.90 -19.64
CA MET A 345 -12.16 -0.42 -18.26
C MET A 345 -11.94 -1.57 -17.29
N ILE A 346 -11.18 -1.29 -16.23
CA ILE A 346 -10.99 -2.10 -15.03
C ILE A 346 -11.28 -1.19 -13.84
N LEU A 347 -12.29 -1.54 -13.05
CA LEU A 347 -12.79 -0.74 -11.92
C LEU A 347 -12.59 -1.54 -10.65
N ILE A 348 -11.71 -1.10 -9.75
CA ILE A 348 -11.31 -1.84 -8.55
C ILE A 348 -11.88 -1.14 -7.32
N GLY A 349 -12.60 -1.86 -6.47
CA GLY A 349 -13.19 -1.27 -5.25
C GLY A 349 -14.13 -0.10 -5.56
N ALA A 350 -14.84 -0.15 -6.69
CA ALA A 350 -15.64 0.96 -7.17
C ALA A 350 -16.95 1.11 -6.40
N HIS A 351 -17.42 2.36 -6.29
CA HIS A 351 -18.76 2.70 -5.81
C HIS A 351 -19.63 3.15 -6.99
N SER A 352 -20.91 2.77 -7.02
CA SER A 352 -21.86 3.22 -8.04
C SER A 352 -22.24 4.69 -7.87
N GLY A 353 -22.00 5.29 -6.71
CA GLY A 353 -22.23 6.69 -6.45
C GLY A 353 -22.13 7.07 -4.99
N ASN A 354 -22.50 8.33 -4.72
CA ASN A 354 -22.43 8.96 -3.41
C ASN A 354 -23.12 8.13 -2.30
N LYS A 355 -24.31 7.62 -2.58
CA LYS A 355 -25.07 6.76 -1.66
C LYS A 355 -24.28 5.50 -1.26
N ALA A 356 -23.75 4.77 -2.24
CA ALA A 356 -23.03 3.52 -2.00
C ALA A 356 -21.71 3.74 -1.23
N ALA A 357 -21.05 4.88 -1.46
CA ALA A 357 -19.89 5.30 -0.68
C ALA A 357 -20.26 5.62 0.78
N GLY A 358 -21.37 6.32 1.01
CA GLY A 358 -21.92 6.57 2.35
C GLY A 358 -22.27 5.28 3.12
N GLU A 359 -22.93 4.32 2.46
CA GLU A 359 -23.22 3.01 3.05
C GLU A 359 -21.94 2.24 3.44
N GLY A 360 -20.83 2.46 2.72
CA GLY A 360 -19.50 1.93 3.07
C GLY A 360 -18.96 2.49 4.38
N ILE A 361 -19.09 3.80 4.59
CA ILE A 361 -18.70 4.45 5.85
C ILE A 361 -19.52 3.90 7.02
N GLU A 362 -20.83 3.72 6.85
CA GLU A 362 -21.65 3.10 7.88
C GLU A 362 -21.24 1.64 8.18
N ARG A 363 -20.83 0.87 7.15
CA ARG A 363 -20.28 -0.48 7.35
C ARG A 363 -18.98 -0.44 8.15
N ILE A 364 -18.12 0.56 7.96
CA ILE A 364 -16.93 0.76 8.78
C ILE A 364 -17.32 0.95 10.25
N VAL A 365 -18.27 1.85 10.55
CA VAL A 365 -18.74 2.10 11.92
C VAL A 365 -19.29 0.82 12.55
N ARG A 366 -20.22 0.13 11.87
CA ARG A 366 -20.81 -1.13 12.35
C ARG A 366 -19.75 -2.22 12.56
N THR A 367 -18.74 -2.26 11.70
CA THR A 367 -17.64 -3.24 11.80
C THR A 367 -16.72 -2.93 12.97
N GLY A 368 -16.38 -1.66 13.19
CA GLY A 368 -15.62 -1.20 14.36
C GLY A 368 -16.30 -1.60 15.66
N GLN A 369 -17.60 -1.30 15.78
CA GLN A 369 -18.42 -1.68 16.94
C GLN A 369 -18.46 -3.19 17.15
N LYS A 370 -18.71 -3.97 16.08
CA LYS A 370 -18.76 -5.44 16.16
C LYS A 370 -17.43 -6.06 16.57
N ARG A 371 -16.31 -5.44 16.19
CA ARG A 371 -14.95 -5.91 16.50
C ARG A 371 -14.40 -5.34 17.81
N ALA A 372 -15.11 -4.42 18.46
CA ALA A 372 -14.56 -3.57 19.53
C ALA A 372 -13.24 -2.89 19.11
N ASP A 373 -13.18 -2.43 17.85
CA ASP A 373 -12.08 -1.63 17.30
C ASP A 373 -12.49 -0.15 17.33
N LEU A 374 -12.15 0.51 18.43
CA LEU A 374 -12.53 1.90 18.72
C LEU A 374 -12.01 2.87 17.65
N GLU A 375 -10.78 2.66 17.19
CA GLU A 375 -10.17 3.47 16.13
C GLU A 375 -10.94 3.35 14.81
N MET A 376 -11.40 2.13 14.46
CA MET A 376 -12.23 1.93 13.27
C MET A 376 -13.59 2.62 13.39
N GLU A 377 -14.22 2.53 14.57
CA GLU A 377 -15.49 3.19 14.84
C GLU A 377 -15.35 4.72 14.74
N HIS A 378 -14.35 5.29 15.42
CA HIS A 378 -14.09 6.73 15.41
C HIS A 378 -13.70 7.22 14.02
N TYR A 379 -12.89 6.45 13.28
CA TYR A 379 -12.57 6.74 11.89
C TYR A 379 -13.85 6.82 11.05
N GLY A 380 -14.72 5.82 11.11
CA GLY A 380 -15.99 5.84 10.38
C GLY A 380 -16.86 7.06 10.74
N LYS A 381 -16.99 7.39 12.03
CA LYS A 381 -17.77 8.55 12.50
C LYS A 381 -17.13 9.90 12.16
N SER A 382 -15.82 9.95 11.95
CA SER A 382 -15.08 11.14 11.54
C SER A 382 -15.09 11.36 10.02
N ARG A 383 -15.72 10.48 9.23
CA ARG A 383 -15.84 10.68 7.78
C ARG A 383 -17.12 11.43 7.46
N GLN A 384 -17.00 12.29 6.47
CA GLN A 384 -18.14 12.95 5.82
C GLN A 384 -18.40 12.31 4.47
N PHE A 385 -19.69 12.25 4.15
CA PHE A 385 -20.14 12.08 2.79
C PHE A 385 -21.29 13.09 2.59
N ASP A 386 -21.19 13.95 1.57
CA ASP A 386 -22.24 14.91 1.20
C ASP A 386 -22.61 16.00 2.24
N GLY A 387 -21.61 16.71 2.78
CA GLY A 387 -21.84 17.95 3.55
C GLY A 387 -22.48 17.82 4.94
N GLN A 388 -22.78 16.60 5.42
CA GLN A 388 -23.30 16.38 6.77
C GLN A 388 -22.27 16.70 7.85
N LYS A 389 -22.70 17.17 9.03
CA LYS A 389 -21.80 17.49 10.16
C LYS A 389 -21.03 16.23 10.60
N TYR A 390 -19.71 16.35 10.80
CA TYR A 390 -18.89 15.27 11.35
C TYR A 390 -19.53 14.74 12.63
N GLY A 391 -19.77 13.43 12.69
CA GLY A 391 -20.29 12.78 13.89
C GLY A 391 -19.24 12.67 14.99
N TYR A 392 -17.96 12.81 14.64
CA TYR A 392 -16.83 12.69 15.56
C TYR A 392 -15.64 13.55 15.14
N GLN A 393 -14.96 14.15 16.12
CA GLN A 393 -13.68 14.83 15.96
C GLN A 393 -12.67 14.16 16.89
N ALA A 394 -11.46 13.91 16.39
CA ALA A 394 -10.38 13.36 17.19
C ALA A 394 -10.07 14.27 18.39
N GLN A 395 -9.84 13.67 19.56
CA GLN A 395 -9.64 14.36 20.82
C GLN A 395 -8.21 14.90 20.99
N GLY A 396 -7.28 14.50 20.10
CA GLY A 396 -5.89 14.92 20.14
C GLY A 396 -5.13 14.52 18.89
N GLU A 397 -3.84 14.85 18.86
CA GLU A 397 -2.97 14.55 17.73
C GLU A 397 -2.75 13.05 17.54
N ASP A 398 -2.51 12.29 18.62
CA ASP A 398 -2.30 10.85 18.55
C ASP A 398 -3.51 10.13 17.95
N GLU A 399 -4.72 10.50 18.39
CA GLU A 399 -5.93 9.92 17.83
C GLU A 399 -6.10 10.32 16.37
N ARG A 400 -5.80 11.57 15.99
CA ARG A 400 -5.84 12.00 14.58
C ARG A 400 -4.95 11.11 13.70
N TRP A 401 -3.74 10.80 14.15
CA TRP A 401 -2.85 9.88 13.43
C TRP A 401 -3.33 8.44 13.44
N ALA A 402 -3.96 7.99 14.54
CA ALA A 402 -4.58 6.69 14.61
C ALA A 402 -5.74 6.52 13.62
N LEU A 403 -6.62 7.54 13.50
CA LEU A 403 -7.71 7.54 12.52
C LEU A 403 -7.14 7.56 11.09
N ASP A 404 -6.08 8.32 10.86
CA ASP A 404 -5.38 8.37 9.57
C ASP A 404 -4.81 7.00 9.17
N ARG A 405 -4.09 6.35 10.08
CA ARG A 405 -3.58 4.99 9.90
C ARG A 405 -4.71 3.99 9.66
N LYS A 406 -5.79 4.09 10.43
CA LYS A 406 -6.94 3.19 10.30
C LYS A 406 -7.61 3.34 8.94
N SER A 407 -7.68 4.55 8.39
CA SER A 407 -8.21 4.82 7.05
C SER A 407 -7.51 4.04 5.94
N PHE A 408 -6.22 3.76 6.12
CA PHE A 408 -5.47 2.93 5.19
C PHE A 408 -5.63 1.44 5.50
N THR A 409 -5.61 1.08 6.79
CA THR A 409 -5.71 -0.31 7.26
C THR A 409 -7.02 -0.98 6.81
N VAL A 410 -8.15 -0.27 6.82
CA VAL A 410 -9.47 -0.82 6.43
C VAL A 410 -9.57 -1.22 4.96
N LYS A 411 -8.63 -0.80 4.11
CA LYS A 411 -8.56 -1.17 2.69
C LYS A 411 -8.02 -2.59 2.47
N PHE A 412 -7.51 -3.26 3.51
CA PHE A 412 -6.93 -4.60 3.42
C PHE A 412 -7.84 -5.64 4.06
N GLY A 413 -7.87 -6.85 3.49
CA GLY A 413 -8.55 -8.01 4.06
C GLY A 413 -7.76 -8.66 5.20
N ASP A 414 -6.41 -8.66 5.12
CA ASP A 414 -5.54 -9.13 6.20
C ASP A 414 -4.77 -7.96 6.86
N HIS A 415 -5.30 -7.46 7.97
CA HIS A 415 -4.71 -6.34 8.72
C HIS A 415 -3.36 -6.68 9.38
N ARG A 416 -2.87 -7.93 9.34
CA ARG A 416 -1.61 -8.32 9.98
C ARG A 416 -0.41 -8.13 9.06
N ASN A 417 -0.63 -7.97 7.76
CA ASN A 417 0.43 -7.94 6.76
C ASN A 417 1.32 -6.71 6.97
N LEU A 418 2.62 -6.92 7.23
CA LEU A 418 3.58 -5.84 7.46
C LEU A 418 3.77 -4.94 6.23
N GLU A 419 3.37 -5.43 5.06
CA GLU A 419 3.33 -4.67 3.83
C GLU A 419 2.42 -3.43 3.93
N ILE A 420 1.39 -3.47 4.78
CA ILE A 420 0.53 -2.31 5.04
C ILE A 420 1.33 -1.18 5.65
N GLY A 421 2.19 -1.48 6.63
CA GLY A 421 3.05 -0.47 7.27
C GLY A 421 4.12 0.07 6.33
N ARG A 422 4.69 -0.79 5.49
CA ARG A 422 5.66 -0.38 4.45
C ARG A 422 5.03 0.59 3.46
N LEU A 423 3.80 0.29 3.03
CA LEU A 423 3.04 1.15 2.12
C LEU A 423 2.61 2.45 2.81
N TYR A 424 2.07 2.36 4.03
CA TYR A 424 1.59 3.51 4.80
C TYR A 424 2.67 4.58 5.01
N GLY A 425 3.91 4.15 5.25
CA GLY A 425 5.04 5.03 5.56
C GLY A 425 5.22 5.22 7.07
N PRO A 426 6.27 5.95 7.50
CA PRO A 426 6.60 6.10 8.91
C PRO A 426 5.49 6.82 9.68
N LEU A 427 5.18 6.30 10.87
CA LEU A 427 4.17 6.80 11.78
C LEU A 427 4.77 7.89 12.69
N GLU A 428 4.15 9.07 12.67
CA GLU A 428 4.23 10.15 13.67
C GLU A 428 5.57 10.90 13.84
N GLY A 429 5.48 12.22 14.03
CA GLY A 429 6.45 13.02 14.79
C GLY A 429 7.82 13.34 14.19
N VAL A 430 8.27 12.65 13.14
CA VAL A 430 9.43 13.09 12.36
C VAL A 430 8.98 14.18 11.41
N VAL A 431 8.94 15.41 11.92
CA VAL A 431 9.20 16.63 11.14
C VAL A 431 10.22 16.27 10.06
N LYS A 432 10.05 16.77 8.84
CA LYS A 432 11.15 16.91 7.87
C LYS A 432 12.32 17.66 8.55
N LYS A 433 13.09 16.99 9.40
CA LYS A 433 14.50 17.25 9.58
C LYS A 433 15.16 16.30 8.62
N VAL A 434 15.60 16.91 7.53
CA VAL A 434 16.59 16.37 6.62
C VAL A 434 17.68 15.73 7.47
N ASP A 435 17.69 14.41 7.51
CA ASP A 435 18.88 13.62 7.77
C ASP A 435 18.80 12.41 6.85
N GLU A 436 19.73 12.38 5.91
CA GLU A 436 19.74 11.54 4.71
C GLU A 436 20.18 10.10 4.97
N GLN A 437 20.30 9.66 6.23
CA GLN A 437 21.01 8.42 6.57
C GLN A 437 20.19 7.33 7.26
N ARG A 438 18.85 7.44 7.36
CA ARG A 438 18.05 6.35 7.96
C ARG A 438 16.86 5.90 7.11
N ALA A 439 16.92 4.61 6.79
CA ALA A 439 15.92 3.71 6.26
C ALA A 439 15.28 4.10 4.94
N ALA A 440 15.03 3.08 4.10
CA ALA A 440 14.24 3.18 2.89
C ALA A 440 12.89 3.85 3.18
N LYS A 441 12.83 5.16 2.96
CA LYS A 441 11.60 5.90 2.85
C LYS A 441 10.95 5.40 1.55
N VAL A 442 10.04 4.44 1.67
CA VAL A 442 8.84 4.54 0.83
C VAL A 442 8.32 5.93 1.14
N ALA A 443 8.25 6.79 0.11
CA ALA A 443 7.78 8.15 0.28
C ALA A 443 6.57 8.10 1.21
N ALA A 444 6.60 8.87 2.31
CA ALA A 444 5.42 9.07 3.12
C ALA A 444 4.24 9.21 2.15
N TYR A 445 3.12 8.52 2.39
CA TYR A 445 1.90 8.82 1.63
C TYR A 445 1.64 10.31 1.81
N ALA A 446 2.17 11.12 0.89
CA ALA A 446 1.64 12.42 0.64
C ALA A 446 0.18 12.12 0.28
N ARG A 447 -0.73 12.87 0.91
CA ARG A 447 -2.13 12.97 0.49
C ARG A 447 -2.23 14.26 -0.32
N PRO A 448 -1.50 14.34 -1.44
CA PRO A 448 -1.13 15.60 -2.10
C PRO A 448 -2.28 16.12 -2.97
N MET A 449 -3.25 15.25 -3.20
CA MET A 449 -4.54 15.40 -3.87
C MET A 449 -5.49 16.32 -3.09
N GLY A 450 -5.06 16.79 -1.92
CA GLY A 450 -5.79 17.68 -1.02
C GLY A 450 -6.12 19.01 -1.69
N GLY A 451 -7.41 19.24 -1.84
CA GLY A 451 -7.94 20.56 -2.19
C GLY A 451 -9.26 20.52 -2.94
N CYS A 452 -9.78 19.37 -3.37
CA CYS A 452 -11.11 19.30 -3.98
C CYS A 452 -12.09 18.48 -3.15
N PHE A 453 -13.36 18.87 -3.19
CA PHE A 453 -14.47 18.01 -2.76
C PHE A 453 -14.85 17.03 -3.86
N ILE A 454 -15.21 15.83 -3.45
CA ILE A 454 -15.78 14.83 -4.35
C ILE A 454 -17.18 15.33 -4.77
N PRO A 455 -17.46 15.48 -6.09
CA PRO A 455 -18.77 15.96 -6.55
C PRO A 455 -19.88 14.92 -6.34
N GLU A 456 -21.13 15.33 -6.53
CA GLU A 456 -22.23 14.38 -6.67
C GLU A 456 -22.01 13.50 -7.91
N PHE A 457 -22.13 12.19 -7.72
CA PHE A 457 -21.96 11.18 -8.74
C PHE A 457 -22.96 10.05 -8.55
N SER A 458 -23.55 9.62 -9.66
CA SER A 458 -24.34 8.40 -9.75
C SER A 458 -24.15 7.78 -11.12
N LEU A 459 -23.59 6.58 -11.14
CA LEU A 459 -23.45 5.76 -12.34
C LEU A 459 -24.79 5.58 -13.05
N PHE A 460 -25.88 5.45 -12.29
CA PHE A 460 -27.22 5.23 -12.85
C PHE A 460 -27.82 6.47 -13.51
N LYS A 461 -27.25 7.66 -13.28
CA LYS A 461 -27.58 8.89 -14.02
C LYS A 461 -26.75 9.06 -15.29
N LEU A 462 -25.74 8.21 -15.53
CA LEU A 462 -24.89 8.26 -16.72
C LEU A 462 -25.56 7.61 -17.93
N GLY A 463 -25.24 8.11 -19.13
CA GLY A 463 -25.62 7.46 -20.38
C GLY A 463 -24.94 6.10 -20.53
N LYS A 464 -25.71 5.05 -20.86
CA LYS A 464 -25.15 3.70 -21.08
C LYS A 464 -24.31 3.67 -22.35
N ARG A 465 -23.03 3.31 -22.23
CA ARG A 465 -22.10 3.14 -23.36
C ARG A 465 -21.61 1.69 -23.44
N PRO A 466 -21.39 1.15 -24.66
CA PRO A 466 -20.95 -0.24 -24.86
C PRO A 466 -19.44 -0.40 -24.64
N VAL A 467 -18.91 0.08 -23.52
CA VAL A 467 -17.49 -0.04 -23.17
C VAL A 467 -17.28 -1.32 -22.36
N PRO A 468 -16.43 -2.27 -22.81
CA PRO A 468 -16.10 -3.45 -22.03
C PRO A 468 -15.57 -3.02 -20.66
N THR A 469 -16.20 -3.50 -19.59
CA THR A 469 -15.90 -3.10 -18.22
C THR A 469 -15.75 -4.31 -17.32
N LEU A 470 -14.59 -4.44 -16.69
CA LEU A 470 -14.32 -5.42 -15.65
C LEU A 470 -14.39 -4.72 -14.29
N VAL A 471 -15.33 -5.15 -13.45
CA VAL A 471 -15.45 -4.73 -12.05
C VAL A 471 -14.74 -5.76 -11.18
N MET A 472 -13.89 -5.29 -10.28
CA MET A 472 -13.05 -6.11 -9.42
C MET A 472 -13.23 -5.67 -7.96
N ILE A 473 -13.47 -6.64 -7.08
CA ILE A 473 -13.67 -6.35 -5.65
C ILE A 473 -13.13 -7.48 -4.78
N GLY A 474 -12.57 -7.16 -3.63
CA GLY A 474 -12.29 -8.16 -2.60
C GLY A 474 -13.51 -8.42 -1.72
N ARG A 475 -13.76 -9.69 -1.42
CA ARG A 475 -14.85 -10.14 -0.56
C ARG A 475 -14.78 -9.54 0.85
N GLY A 476 -13.58 -9.24 1.32
CA GLY A 476 -13.32 -8.63 2.62
C GLY A 476 -13.39 -7.11 2.62
N SER A 477 -13.69 -6.47 1.48
CA SER A 477 -13.85 -5.02 1.39
C SER A 477 -14.94 -4.55 2.36
N ILE A 478 -14.64 -3.49 3.10
CA ILE A 478 -15.58 -2.84 4.02
C ILE A 478 -16.17 -1.60 3.35
N GLU A 479 -15.33 -0.84 2.63
CA GLU A 479 -15.72 0.40 1.95
C GLU A 479 -16.62 0.09 0.75
N ALA A 480 -16.15 -0.72 -0.21
CA ALA A 480 -16.98 -1.20 -1.31
C ALA A 480 -17.81 -2.43 -0.89
N SER A 481 -18.87 -2.76 -1.64
CA SER A 481 -19.66 -3.96 -1.38
C SER A 481 -19.81 -4.85 -2.61
N PRO A 482 -19.83 -6.18 -2.45
CA PRO A 482 -20.12 -7.10 -3.55
C PRO A 482 -21.46 -6.80 -4.24
N GLU A 483 -22.46 -6.35 -3.48
CA GLU A 483 -23.78 -5.99 -3.98
C GLU A 483 -23.71 -4.77 -4.90
N ASP A 484 -22.94 -3.74 -4.53
CA ASP A 484 -22.76 -2.55 -5.36
C ASP A 484 -21.91 -2.85 -6.60
N ALA A 485 -20.82 -3.62 -6.45
CA ALA A 485 -20.00 -4.09 -7.56
C ALA A 485 -20.84 -4.90 -8.59
N GLN A 486 -21.79 -5.69 -8.11
CA GLN A 486 -22.74 -6.41 -8.97
C GLN A 486 -23.69 -5.47 -9.71
N GLN A 487 -24.14 -4.38 -9.09
CA GLN A 487 -24.97 -3.36 -9.75
C GLN A 487 -24.19 -2.59 -10.81
N ILE A 488 -22.93 -2.23 -10.53
CA ILE A 488 -22.02 -1.61 -11.52
C ILE A 488 -21.84 -2.54 -12.72
N SER A 489 -21.55 -3.81 -12.49
CA SER A 489 -21.41 -4.78 -13.59
C SER A 489 -22.72 -4.93 -14.39
N LYS A 490 -23.88 -4.90 -13.74
CA LYS A 490 -25.19 -4.98 -14.41
C LYS A 490 -25.48 -3.74 -15.25
N PHE A 491 -25.04 -2.55 -14.81
CA PHE A 491 -25.21 -1.30 -15.56
C PHE A 491 -24.61 -1.40 -16.97
N TYR A 492 -23.43 -2.02 -17.10
CA TYR A 492 -22.76 -2.26 -18.40
C TYR A 492 -23.30 -3.48 -19.17
N GLY A 493 -24.28 -4.21 -18.62
CA GLY A 493 -24.97 -5.32 -19.29
C GLY A 493 -24.00 -6.39 -19.80
N LYS A 494 -24.13 -6.77 -21.09
CA LYS A 494 -23.27 -7.80 -21.71
C LYS A 494 -21.78 -7.43 -21.76
N TYR A 495 -21.45 -6.13 -21.65
CA TYR A 495 -20.09 -5.61 -21.63
C TYR A 495 -19.49 -5.59 -20.22
N GLY A 496 -20.30 -5.75 -19.18
CA GLY A 496 -19.89 -5.81 -17.78
C GLY A 496 -19.50 -7.22 -17.35
N LYS A 497 -18.37 -7.35 -16.66
CA LYS A 497 -17.95 -8.55 -15.95
C LYS A 497 -17.62 -8.20 -14.50
N LEU A 498 -17.92 -9.09 -13.57
CA LEU A 498 -17.54 -8.96 -12.17
C LEU A 498 -16.57 -10.07 -11.79
N PHE A 499 -15.51 -9.71 -11.09
CA PHE A 499 -14.62 -10.67 -10.45
C PHE A 499 -14.45 -10.36 -8.97
N MET A 500 -14.58 -11.39 -8.14
CA MET A 500 -14.42 -11.27 -6.69
C MET A 500 -13.20 -12.05 -6.17
N PHE A 501 -12.33 -11.35 -5.46
CA PHE A 501 -11.18 -11.88 -4.74
C PHE A 501 -11.61 -12.39 -3.37
N LYS A 502 -11.18 -13.58 -2.96
CA LYS A 502 -11.74 -14.25 -1.77
C LYS A 502 -11.07 -13.77 -0.48
N ARG A 503 -9.83 -13.31 -0.57
CA ARG A 503 -8.89 -13.02 0.53
C ARG A 503 -8.34 -11.59 0.42
N SER A 504 -9.11 -10.67 -0.16
CA SER A 504 -8.73 -9.27 -0.31
C SER A 504 -9.81 -8.34 0.23
N GLY A 505 -9.38 -7.16 0.67
CA GLY A 505 -10.19 -5.96 0.85
C GLY A 505 -10.31 -5.19 -0.47
N ASP A 506 -10.01 -3.90 -0.44
CA ASP A 506 -9.99 -3.02 -1.61
C ASP A 506 -8.70 -3.09 -2.42
N MET A 507 -7.69 -3.83 -1.94
CA MET A 507 -6.34 -3.91 -2.52
C MET A 507 -6.00 -5.28 -3.16
N PRO A 508 -6.82 -5.86 -4.07
CA PRO A 508 -6.58 -7.21 -4.59
C PRO A 508 -5.28 -7.34 -5.42
N PHE A 509 -4.78 -6.24 -5.98
CA PHE A 509 -3.49 -6.19 -6.66
C PHE A 509 -2.29 -6.29 -5.70
N ILE A 510 -2.50 -6.13 -4.39
CA ILE A 510 -1.49 -6.40 -3.36
C ILE A 510 -1.74 -7.79 -2.75
N GLU A 511 -2.98 -8.06 -2.34
CA GLU A 511 -3.31 -9.23 -1.49
C GLU A 511 -3.48 -10.55 -2.27
N GLU A 512 -3.88 -10.49 -3.55
CA GLU A 512 -4.02 -11.65 -4.44
C GLU A 512 -3.38 -11.36 -5.81
N ASN A 513 -2.18 -10.76 -5.83
CA ASN A 513 -1.56 -10.20 -7.05
C ASN A 513 -1.49 -11.17 -8.25
N GLU A 514 -1.01 -12.40 -8.07
CA GLU A 514 -0.90 -13.37 -9.18
C GLU A 514 -2.26 -13.61 -9.85
N ARG A 515 -3.30 -13.76 -9.04
CA ARG A 515 -4.66 -13.96 -9.50
C ARG A 515 -5.18 -12.69 -10.17
N PHE A 516 -4.92 -11.53 -9.58
CA PHE A 516 -5.28 -10.23 -10.12
C PHE A 516 -4.69 -10.03 -11.53
N VAL A 517 -3.39 -10.23 -11.68
CA VAL A 517 -2.66 -10.07 -12.95
C VAL A 517 -3.12 -11.06 -14.00
N LYS A 518 -3.34 -12.32 -13.65
CA LYS A 518 -3.89 -13.32 -14.58
C LYS A 518 -5.22 -12.88 -15.19
N ILE A 519 -6.10 -12.29 -14.39
CA ILE A 519 -7.41 -11.80 -14.85
C ILE A 519 -7.23 -10.55 -15.70
N VAL A 520 -6.38 -9.61 -15.26
CA VAL A 520 -6.13 -8.35 -15.97
C VAL A 520 -5.49 -8.61 -17.34
N ARG A 521 -4.50 -9.50 -17.45
CA ARG A 521 -3.88 -9.87 -18.73
C ARG A 521 -4.92 -10.44 -19.71
N LYS A 522 -5.69 -11.44 -19.27
CA LYS A 522 -6.79 -12.01 -20.06
C LYS A 522 -7.79 -10.93 -20.48
N TRP A 523 -8.10 -9.99 -19.58
CA TRP A 523 -9.01 -8.90 -19.84
C TRP A 523 -8.45 -7.84 -20.80
N LEU A 524 -7.14 -7.62 -20.84
CA LEU A 524 -6.48 -6.67 -21.74
C LEU A 524 -6.14 -7.28 -23.12
N GLY A 525 -6.31 -8.60 -23.26
CA GLY A 525 -6.09 -9.34 -24.52
C GLY A 525 -4.67 -9.90 -24.66
N GLY A 526 -3.95 -10.07 -23.55
CA GLY A 526 -2.70 -10.83 -23.48
C GLY A 526 -2.90 -12.23 -22.91
#